data_AF-A0A496SHW7-F1
#
_entry.id   AF-A0A496SHW7-F1
#
_cell.length_a   1.000
_cell.length_b   1.000
_cell.length_c   1.000
_cell.angle_alpha   90.00
_cell.angle_beta   90.00
_cell.angle_gamma   90.00
#
_symmetry.space_group_name_H-M   'P 1'
#
loop_
_entity.id
_entity.type
_entity.pdbx_description
1 polymer ?
#
loop_
_entity_poly.entity_id
_entity_poly.type
_entity_poly.pdbx_seq_one_letter_code
_entity_poly.pdbx_strand_id
1 'polypeptide(L)'
;MSLQARYLPRATPLDPAEDPPGSIDPLGTLGPAERIAEVLFPGFTARMWRPRLLTFAAVASLVAERVRASGIGPEDGGLAARLGFERLFVSAVVRQQMREPDKWRRATRRLPGSSLARRALRSGDVPLGRNNFLKGQAINGPFGVLARLARHLGIVDEDNRLGRSGEELLLAWSTDEQLPGLLDEDNSGAPGKQWVDRFSRETAAHLAKGQWRSPGWSGWRELAEPLRPDHIGRQEGRVLRQLLDRDPIRARCLELLCAPQAVAVYRAAGDGGRSEQDRKVLLEAVLPALSVNEREEDRVIDLTIRLADAYERVASLLETAFNSLLWGLTRRGGQARPVEFEADKQLQPVFKSVCRQLAGAGQALRNLIDRIPAVPQVGDLNPIEPLDAIAFHAQTGAENPARLIETVITRHRDVQVSKGKGMWIEPGDRWTLMPSLGLASDGPPQPKVTYLHTFRVPNAYSFLGELGLSGVEVPDGET
;
A
#
# COMPACT_ATOMS: atom_id res chain seq x y z
N MET A 1 5.10 -44.61 -31.20
CA MET A 1 5.80 -43.31 -31.27
C MET A 1 5.96 -42.79 -29.85
N SER A 2 7.19 -42.61 -29.38
CA SER A 2 7.46 -42.09 -28.03
C SER A 2 7.23 -40.58 -28.01
N LEU A 3 6.48 -40.09 -27.01
CA LEU A 3 6.37 -38.67 -26.70
C LEU A 3 7.76 -38.13 -26.37
N GLN A 4 8.29 -37.26 -27.23
CA GLN A 4 9.59 -36.63 -27.01
C GLN A 4 9.48 -35.63 -25.85
N ALA A 5 10.47 -35.63 -24.94
CA ALA A 5 10.47 -34.83 -23.71
C ALA A 5 10.28 -33.30 -23.92
N ARG A 6 10.54 -32.79 -25.14
CA ARG A 6 10.28 -31.39 -25.52
C ARG A 6 8.80 -31.01 -25.60
N TYR A 7 7.90 -31.99 -25.64
CA TYR A 7 6.44 -31.79 -25.65
C TYR A 7 5.82 -31.97 -24.26
N LEU A 8 6.61 -32.26 -23.23
CA LEU A 8 6.14 -32.26 -21.85
C LEU A 8 6.14 -30.81 -21.33
N PRO A 9 5.07 -30.37 -20.64
CA PRO A 9 5.06 -29.08 -19.97
C PRO A 9 6.24 -29.03 -18.98
N ARG A 10 7.15 -28.09 -19.19
CA ARG A 10 8.24 -27.85 -18.25
C ARG A 10 7.63 -27.26 -16.99
N ALA A 11 7.98 -27.81 -15.83
CA ALA A 11 7.68 -27.17 -14.57
C ALA A 11 8.32 -25.77 -14.61
N THR A 12 7.50 -24.72 -14.54
CA THR A 12 7.98 -23.38 -14.21
C THR A 12 8.67 -23.48 -12.85
N PRO A 13 9.84 -22.82 -12.66
CA PRO A 13 10.43 -22.66 -11.34
C PRO A 13 9.35 -22.22 -10.35
N LEU A 14 9.39 -22.77 -9.13
CA LEU A 14 8.52 -22.37 -8.04
C LEU A 14 8.53 -20.84 -7.96
N ASP A 15 7.40 -20.20 -8.29
CA ASP A 15 7.18 -18.78 -8.07
C ASP A 15 7.33 -18.54 -6.56
N PRO A 16 8.41 -17.88 -6.08
CA PRO A 16 8.51 -17.50 -4.69
C PRO A 16 7.48 -16.39 -4.52
N ALA A 17 6.25 -16.81 -4.23
CA ALA A 17 5.09 -15.96 -4.25
C ALA A 17 5.04 -15.05 -3.00
N GLU A 18 6.08 -14.24 -2.84
CA GLU A 18 6.22 -13.07 -1.99
C GLU A 18 5.99 -11.78 -2.78
N ASP A 19 5.51 -11.87 -4.02
CA ASP A 19 5.12 -10.67 -4.74
C ASP A 19 3.88 -10.03 -4.10
N PRO A 20 3.95 -8.75 -3.71
CA PRO A 20 2.77 -8.02 -3.31
C PRO A 20 1.73 -8.01 -4.44
N PRO A 21 0.45 -7.68 -4.15
CA PRO A 21 -0.62 -7.54 -5.15
C PRO A 21 -0.37 -6.52 -6.29
N GLY A 22 0.82 -5.90 -6.37
CA GLY A 22 1.34 -5.19 -7.55
C GLY A 22 1.96 -6.09 -8.62
N SER A 23 1.85 -7.43 -8.51
CA SER A 23 2.30 -8.39 -9.54
C SER A 23 1.57 -8.22 -10.89
N ILE A 24 0.46 -7.47 -10.91
CA ILE A 24 -0.38 -7.18 -12.09
C ILE A 24 -0.07 -5.77 -12.60
N ASP A 25 1.19 -5.49 -12.93
CA ASP A 25 1.63 -4.22 -13.51
C ASP A 25 2.36 -4.49 -14.82
N PRO A 26 1.62 -4.77 -15.91
CA PRO A 26 2.17 -5.22 -17.18
C PRO A 26 3.03 -4.14 -17.85
N LEU A 27 2.80 -2.87 -17.55
CA LEU A 27 3.45 -1.71 -18.14
C LEU A 27 4.41 -0.98 -17.19
N GLY A 28 4.64 -1.46 -15.97
CA GLY A 28 5.67 -0.91 -15.09
C GLY A 28 5.33 0.49 -14.57
N THR A 29 4.04 0.79 -14.40
CA THR A 29 3.56 2.15 -14.10
C THR A 29 3.36 2.39 -12.59
N LEU A 30 3.38 1.34 -11.76
CA LEU A 30 3.18 1.50 -10.32
C LEU A 30 4.38 2.14 -9.62
N GLY A 31 5.60 1.67 -9.91
CA GLY A 31 6.82 2.13 -9.23
C GLY A 31 7.05 3.65 -9.32
N PRO A 32 6.96 4.28 -10.51
CA PRO A 32 7.10 5.73 -10.62
C PRO A 32 5.96 6.50 -9.93
N ALA A 33 4.71 6.00 -9.98
CA ALA A 33 3.61 6.58 -9.22
C ALA A 33 3.85 6.55 -7.71
N GLU A 34 4.40 5.44 -7.19
CA GLU A 34 4.77 5.32 -5.77
C GLU A 34 5.88 6.31 -5.38
N ARG A 35 6.83 6.62 -6.27
CA ARG A 35 7.85 7.65 -6.02
C ARG A 35 7.24 9.06 -5.99
N ILE A 36 6.35 9.38 -6.93
CA ILE A 36 5.63 10.67 -6.92
C ILE A 36 4.82 10.83 -5.63
N ALA A 37 4.05 9.81 -5.27
CA ALA A 37 3.21 9.85 -4.07
C ALA A 37 4.04 9.91 -2.77
N GLU A 38 5.30 9.44 -2.79
CA GLU A 38 6.23 9.52 -1.66
C GLU A 38 6.70 10.94 -1.38
N VAL A 39 6.75 11.81 -2.38
CA VAL A 39 7.01 13.23 -2.13
C VAL A 39 5.85 13.87 -1.36
N LEU A 40 4.59 13.55 -1.69
CA LEU A 40 3.42 14.14 -1.03
C LEU A 40 3.25 13.65 0.42
N PHE A 41 3.44 12.35 0.64
CA PHE A 41 3.29 11.72 1.95
C PHE A 41 4.48 10.82 2.24
N PRO A 42 5.65 11.40 2.61
CA PRO A 42 6.83 10.64 2.98
C PRO A 42 6.54 9.58 4.04
N GLY A 43 7.02 8.37 3.81
CA GLY A 43 6.81 7.20 4.67
C GLY A 43 5.45 6.51 4.52
N PHE A 44 4.42 7.14 3.92
CA PHE A 44 3.10 6.51 3.76
C PHE A 44 3.10 5.44 2.66
N THR A 45 2.27 4.43 2.82
CA THR A 45 1.95 3.47 1.74
C THR A 45 0.44 3.34 1.57
N ALA A 46 0.00 2.84 0.42
CA ALA A 46 -1.41 2.61 0.12
C ALA A 46 -2.11 1.59 1.05
N ARG A 47 -1.34 0.86 1.88
CA ARG A 47 -1.84 -0.13 2.86
C ARG A 47 -1.99 0.42 4.27
N MET A 48 -1.53 1.66 4.53
CA MET A 48 -1.60 2.26 5.86
C MET A 48 -2.96 2.91 6.08
N TRP A 49 -3.77 2.29 6.94
CA TRP A 49 -5.13 2.77 7.23
C TRP A 49 -5.34 3.24 8.65
N ARG A 50 -4.54 2.72 9.59
CA ARG A 50 -4.80 2.82 11.02
C ARG A 50 -3.58 3.46 11.71
N PRO A 51 -3.63 4.74 12.12
CA PRO A 51 -2.52 5.37 12.83
C PRO A 51 -2.15 4.63 14.12
N ARG A 52 -3.13 4.06 14.83
CA ARG A 52 -2.92 3.27 16.06
C ARG A 52 -1.99 2.06 15.88
N LEU A 53 -1.81 1.58 14.64
CA LEU A 53 -0.86 0.51 14.37
C LEU A 53 0.61 0.96 14.45
N LEU A 54 0.90 2.26 14.46
CA LEU A 54 2.23 2.79 14.80
C LEU A 54 2.57 2.51 16.28
N THR A 55 1.61 2.70 17.18
CA THR A 55 1.77 2.37 18.61
C THR A 55 1.87 0.86 18.81
N PHE A 56 1.06 0.08 18.08
CA PHE A 56 1.23 -1.37 18.04
C PHE A 56 2.65 -1.77 17.59
N ALA A 57 3.20 -1.09 16.58
CA ALA A 57 4.56 -1.38 16.10
C ALA A 57 5.60 -1.15 17.21
N ALA A 58 5.50 -0.05 17.96
CA ALA A 58 6.34 0.21 19.11
C ALA A 58 6.21 -0.89 20.20
N VAL A 59 4.98 -1.29 20.55
CA VAL A 59 4.75 -2.36 21.52
C VAL A 59 5.31 -3.70 21.05
N ALA A 60 5.13 -4.03 19.77
CA ALA A 60 5.63 -5.27 19.19
C ALA A 60 7.17 -5.32 19.17
N SER A 61 7.84 -4.19 18.90
CA SER A 61 9.30 -4.07 19.03
C SER A 61 9.76 -4.26 20.47
N LEU A 62 9.10 -3.61 21.44
CA LEU A 62 9.42 -3.78 22.87
C LEU A 62 9.25 -5.24 23.34
N VAL A 63 8.15 -5.89 22.95
CA VAL A 63 7.91 -7.31 23.26
C VAL A 63 8.98 -8.19 22.63
N ALA A 64 9.34 -7.93 21.36
CA ALA A 64 10.39 -8.69 20.68
C ALA A 64 11.76 -8.55 21.37
N GLU A 65 12.10 -7.35 21.84
CA GLU A 65 13.32 -7.10 22.61
C GLU A 65 13.34 -7.83 23.95
N ARG A 66 12.22 -7.82 24.70
CA ARG A 66 12.08 -8.53 25.98
C ARG A 66 12.18 -10.05 25.80
N VAL A 67 11.54 -10.59 24.75
CA VAL A 67 11.65 -12.02 24.41
C VAL A 67 13.10 -12.39 24.09
N ARG A 68 13.78 -11.58 23.26
CA ARG A 68 15.20 -11.79 22.94
C ARG A 68 16.09 -11.73 24.17
N ALA A 69 15.89 -10.73 25.04
CA ALA A 69 16.67 -10.57 26.28
C ALA A 69 16.47 -11.73 27.27
N SER A 70 15.29 -12.36 27.27
CA SER A 70 15.00 -13.50 28.15
C SER A 70 15.75 -14.78 27.78
N GLY A 71 16.37 -14.86 26.59
CA GLY A 71 16.98 -16.09 26.06
C GLY A 71 15.96 -17.20 25.72
N ILE A 72 14.65 -16.91 25.83
CA ILE A 72 13.58 -17.86 25.53
C ILE A 72 13.14 -17.68 24.07
N GLY A 73 13.71 -18.46 23.16
CA GLY A 73 13.33 -18.47 21.74
C GLY A 73 14.48 -18.86 20.81
N PRO A 74 14.27 -18.87 19.47
CA PRO A 74 15.34 -19.09 18.50
C PRO A 74 16.41 -17.99 18.60
N GLU A 75 17.68 -18.31 18.29
CA GLU A 75 18.81 -17.36 18.40
C GLU A 75 18.65 -16.09 17.53
N ASP A 76 17.93 -16.17 16.40
CA ASP A 76 17.51 -15.03 15.55
C ASP A 76 16.11 -14.45 15.93
N GLY A 77 15.75 -14.54 17.21
CA GLY A 77 14.36 -14.53 17.70
C GLY A 77 13.56 -13.24 17.56
N GLY A 78 14.15 -12.10 17.19
CA GLY A 78 13.46 -10.81 17.14
C GLY A 78 12.29 -10.79 16.13
N LEU A 79 12.54 -11.25 14.90
CA LEU A 79 11.49 -11.36 13.88
C LEU A 79 10.43 -12.39 14.30
N ALA A 80 10.83 -13.55 14.80
CA ALA A 80 9.91 -14.59 15.23
C ALA A 80 9.01 -14.10 16.38
N ALA A 81 9.57 -13.42 17.39
CA ALA A 81 8.88 -12.82 18.52
C ALA A 81 7.83 -11.81 18.04
N ARG A 82 8.22 -10.87 17.19
CA ARG A 82 7.30 -9.90 16.58
C ARG A 82 6.14 -10.58 15.85
N LEU A 83 6.44 -11.55 14.97
CA LEU A 83 5.40 -12.26 14.21
C LEU A 83 4.48 -13.09 15.10
N GLY A 84 5.01 -13.68 16.18
CA GLY A 84 4.23 -14.42 17.18
C GLY A 84 3.30 -13.50 17.95
N PHE A 85 3.81 -12.34 18.41
CA PHE A 85 3.01 -11.34 19.12
C PHE A 85 1.90 -10.76 18.24
N GLU A 86 2.17 -10.46 16.97
CA GLU A 86 1.15 -10.04 16.00
C GLU A 86 -0.02 -11.04 15.87
N ARG A 87 0.27 -12.35 15.87
CA ARG A 87 -0.76 -13.38 15.79
C ARG A 87 -1.62 -13.40 17.05
N LEU A 88 -1.01 -13.27 18.23
CA LEU A 88 -1.72 -13.15 19.49
C LEU A 88 -2.61 -11.90 19.50
N PHE A 89 -2.08 -10.76 19.07
CA PHE A 89 -2.83 -9.50 18.97
C PHE A 89 -4.04 -9.60 18.04
N VAL A 90 -3.84 -10.06 16.80
CA VAL A 90 -4.97 -10.16 15.85
C VAL A 90 -6.01 -11.17 16.34
N SER A 91 -5.59 -12.29 16.95
CA SER A 91 -6.52 -13.21 17.60
C SER A 91 -7.28 -12.56 18.75
N ALA A 92 -6.60 -11.79 19.61
CA ALA A 92 -7.22 -11.09 20.72
C ALA A 92 -8.35 -10.17 20.24
N VAL A 93 -8.06 -9.29 19.25
CA VAL A 93 -9.04 -8.34 18.70
C VAL A 93 -10.20 -9.06 18.00
N VAL A 94 -9.92 -10.07 17.18
CA VAL A 94 -10.98 -10.83 16.47
C VAL A 94 -11.84 -11.63 17.44
N ARG A 95 -11.27 -12.19 18.52
CA ARG A 95 -12.05 -12.87 19.56
C ARG A 95 -13.01 -11.91 20.25
N GLN A 96 -12.58 -10.69 20.57
CA GLN A 96 -13.50 -9.69 21.12
C GLN A 96 -14.59 -9.31 20.12
N GLN A 97 -14.28 -9.21 18.83
CA GLN A 97 -15.27 -8.99 17.78
C GLN A 97 -16.25 -10.14 17.59
N MET A 98 -15.84 -11.39 17.82
CA MET A 98 -16.75 -12.53 17.79
C MET A 98 -17.70 -12.56 19.00
N ARG A 99 -17.26 -12.04 20.16
CA ARG A 99 -18.04 -11.97 21.40
C ARG A 99 -18.99 -10.77 21.46
N GLU A 100 -18.50 -9.61 21.04
CA GLU A 100 -19.17 -8.32 21.10
C GLU A 100 -19.12 -7.63 19.71
N PRO A 101 -19.86 -8.15 18.70
CA PRO A 101 -19.69 -7.77 17.29
C PRO A 101 -19.85 -6.29 17.00
N ASP A 102 -20.85 -5.63 17.59
CA ASP A 102 -21.11 -4.22 17.32
C ASP A 102 -20.08 -3.32 17.99
N LYS A 103 -19.70 -3.63 19.23
CA LYS A 103 -18.69 -2.87 19.97
C LYS A 103 -17.33 -2.92 19.29
N TRP A 104 -16.93 -4.06 18.73
CA TRP A 104 -15.58 -4.27 18.17
C TRP A 104 -15.53 -4.27 16.64
N ARG A 105 -16.65 -3.95 15.97
CA ARG A 105 -16.72 -3.91 14.50
C ARG A 105 -15.60 -3.04 13.91
N ARG A 106 -15.48 -1.80 14.41
CA ARG A 106 -14.49 -0.82 13.96
C ARG A 106 -13.06 -1.20 14.35
N ALA A 107 -12.85 -1.94 15.43
CA ALA A 107 -11.53 -2.44 15.83
C ALA A 107 -10.92 -3.40 14.81
N THR A 108 -11.74 -4.26 14.19
CA THR A 108 -11.27 -5.24 13.18
C THR A 108 -11.22 -4.70 11.75
N ARG A 109 -11.82 -3.53 11.52
CA ARG A 109 -11.90 -2.88 10.22
C ARG A 109 -10.51 -2.54 9.69
N ARG A 110 -10.13 -3.05 8.50
CA ARG A 110 -8.79 -2.84 7.91
C ARG A 110 -7.63 -3.24 8.82
N LEU A 111 -7.88 -4.15 9.78
CA LEU A 111 -6.83 -4.79 10.56
C LEU A 111 -6.24 -5.93 9.72
N PRO A 112 -4.95 -5.88 9.35
CA PRO A 112 -4.35 -6.90 8.51
C PRO A 112 -4.47 -8.30 9.13
N GLY A 113 -4.91 -9.26 8.32
CA GLY A 113 -5.09 -10.67 8.74
C GLY A 113 -6.37 -10.95 9.52
N SER A 114 -7.20 -9.95 9.85
CA SER A 114 -8.44 -10.15 10.63
C SER A 114 -9.40 -11.16 10.01
N SER A 115 -9.59 -11.15 8.68
CA SER A 115 -10.46 -12.11 7.98
C SER A 115 -9.94 -13.55 8.05
N LEU A 116 -8.62 -13.75 7.95
CA LEU A 116 -7.99 -15.08 8.03
C LEU A 116 -8.00 -15.59 9.47
N ALA A 117 -7.72 -14.72 10.44
CA ALA A 117 -7.88 -15.04 11.85
C ALA A 117 -9.31 -15.43 12.20
N ARG A 118 -10.31 -14.66 11.72
CA ARG A 118 -11.73 -14.97 11.93
C ARG A 118 -12.11 -16.33 11.34
N ARG A 119 -11.58 -16.68 10.16
CA ARG A 119 -11.80 -18.00 9.55
C ARG A 119 -11.20 -19.10 10.42
N ALA A 120 -9.93 -19.00 10.79
CA ALA A 120 -9.25 -20.00 11.62
C ALA A 120 -9.95 -20.22 12.97
N LEU A 121 -10.36 -19.13 13.63
CA LEU A 121 -11.05 -19.19 14.92
C LEU A 121 -12.45 -19.82 14.81
N ARG A 122 -13.19 -19.56 13.72
CA ARG A 122 -14.48 -20.23 13.46
C ARG A 122 -14.33 -21.70 13.10
N SER A 123 -13.20 -22.10 12.51
CA SER A 123 -12.89 -23.49 12.14
C SER A 123 -12.37 -24.32 13.31
N GLY A 124 -12.93 -24.16 14.51
CA GLY A 124 -12.54 -24.94 15.70
C GLY A 124 -11.36 -24.36 16.48
N ASP A 125 -11.24 -23.02 16.53
CA ASP A 125 -10.22 -22.31 17.30
C ASP A 125 -8.76 -22.61 16.90
N VAL A 126 -8.51 -22.82 15.61
CA VAL A 126 -7.19 -23.22 15.11
C VAL A 126 -6.14 -22.14 15.40
N PRO A 127 -4.99 -22.48 16.00
CA PRO A 127 -3.90 -21.55 16.23
C PRO A 127 -3.43 -20.86 14.96
N LEU A 128 -3.15 -19.56 15.05
CA LEU A 128 -2.56 -18.82 13.93
C LEU A 128 -1.07 -19.16 13.83
N GLY A 129 -0.65 -19.54 12.64
CA GLY A 129 0.74 -19.90 12.33
C GLY A 129 1.11 -19.52 10.90
N ARG A 130 2.31 -19.94 10.49
CA ARG A 130 2.89 -19.60 9.18
C ARG A 130 2.00 -20.02 8.00
N ASN A 131 1.25 -21.12 8.14
CA ASN A 131 0.52 -21.75 7.04
C ASN A 131 -0.94 -21.30 6.90
N ASN A 132 -1.53 -20.65 7.92
CA ASN A 132 -2.97 -20.34 7.94
C ASN A 132 -3.31 -18.88 8.33
N PHE A 133 -2.32 -18.04 8.61
CA PHE A 133 -2.52 -16.61 8.88
C PHE A 133 -2.21 -15.74 7.66
N LEU A 134 -1.11 -14.99 7.64
CA LEU A 134 -0.76 -14.09 6.53
C LEU A 134 0.46 -14.59 5.77
N LYS A 135 0.33 -14.73 4.45
CA LYS A 135 1.47 -14.93 3.56
C LYS A 135 2.31 -13.64 3.53
N GLY A 136 3.63 -13.78 3.69
CA GLY A 136 4.53 -12.64 3.83
C GLY A 136 4.16 -11.76 5.04
N GLN A 137 3.76 -12.36 6.17
CA GLN A 137 3.33 -11.65 7.39
C GLN A 137 4.30 -10.53 7.81
N ALA A 138 5.61 -10.72 7.62
CA ALA A 138 6.60 -9.69 7.94
C ALA A 138 6.33 -8.34 7.27
N ILE A 139 5.73 -8.35 6.07
CA ILE A 139 5.40 -7.17 5.25
C ILE A 139 3.90 -6.86 5.35
N ASN A 140 3.03 -7.88 5.36
CA ASN A 140 1.58 -7.69 5.26
C ASN A 140 0.84 -7.73 6.62
N GLY A 141 1.53 -8.00 7.72
CA GLY A 141 0.97 -7.99 9.08
C GLY A 141 0.82 -6.58 9.65
N PRO A 142 0.16 -6.42 10.81
CA PRO A 142 -0.11 -5.11 11.41
C PRO A 142 1.13 -4.23 11.60
N PHE A 143 2.27 -4.81 12.00
CA PHE A 143 3.55 -4.09 12.05
C PHE A 143 4.06 -3.79 10.64
N GLY A 144 4.12 -4.83 9.79
CA GLY A 144 4.76 -4.77 8.46
C GLY A 144 4.20 -3.66 7.58
N VAL A 145 2.87 -3.48 7.58
CA VAL A 145 2.22 -2.44 6.77
C VAL A 145 2.55 -1.02 7.25
N LEU A 146 2.96 -0.84 8.50
CA LEU A 146 3.33 0.45 9.11
C LEU A 146 4.85 0.67 9.18
N ALA A 147 5.66 -0.37 8.94
CA ALA A 147 7.10 -0.37 9.20
C ALA A 147 7.85 0.79 8.53
N ARG A 148 7.53 1.10 7.26
CA ARG A 148 8.15 2.20 6.52
C ARG A 148 7.92 3.55 7.22
N LEU A 149 6.67 3.85 7.58
CA LEU A 149 6.34 5.08 8.29
C LEU A 149 6.93 5.07 9.70
N ALA A 150 6.87 3.94 10.42
CA ALA A 150 7.42 3.82 11.75
C ALA A 150 8.93 4.13 11.80
N ARG A 151 9.71 3.67 10.81
CA ARG A 151 11.13 4.04 10.66
C ARG A 151 11.32 5.52 10.35
N HIS A 152 10.55 6.04 9.39
CA HIS A 152 10.58 7.46 9.04
C HIS A 152 10.23 8.39 10.21
N LEU A 153 9.45 7.90 11.18
CA LEU A 153 9.08 8.62 12.39
C LEU A 153 10.04 8.38 13.57
N GLY A 154 11.04 7.49 13.43
CA GLY A 154 11.94 7.09 14.51
C GLY A 154 11.24 6.31 15.63
N ILE A 155 10.09 5.70 15.34
CA ILE A 155 9.35 4.82 16.26
C ILE A 155 10.07 3.48 16.39
N VAL A 156 10.60 3.00 15.26
CA VAL A 156 11.49 1.85 15.20
C VAL A 156 12.73 2.21 14.38
N ASP A 157 13.84 1.51 14.59
CA ASP A 157 15.05 1.67 13.77
C ASP A 157 15.04 0.74 12.53
N GLU A 158 16.14 0.73 11.77
CA GLU A 158 16.30 -0.12 10.58
C GLU A 158 16.26 -1.63 10.90
N ASP A 159 16.67 -2.01 12.11
CA ASP A 159 16.60 -3.38 12.62
C ASP A 159 15.21 -3.71 13.23
N ASN A 160 14.25 -2.77 13.16
CA ASN A 160 12.93 -2.83 13.78
C ASN A 160 12.93 -2.90 15.31
N ARG A 161 13.98 -2.39 15.95
CA ARG A 161 14.07 -2.19 17.40
C ARG A 161 13.36 -0.91 17.80
N LEU A 162 13.00 -0.81 19.08
CA LEU A 162 12.30 0.36 19.59
C LEU A 162 13.20 1.60 19.48
N GLY A 163 12.72 2.62 18.78
CA GLY A 163 13.42 3.91 18.67
C GLY A 163 12.96 4.90 19.74
N ARG A 164 13.69 6.01 19.88
CA ARG A 164 13.38 7.08 20.87
C ARG A 164 11.96 7.64 20.74
N SER A 165 11.47 7.80 19.51
CA SER A 165 10.08 8.28 19.31
C SER A 165 9.05 7.19 19.63
N GLY A 166 9.47 5.92 19.56
CA GLY A 166 8.69 4.80 20.02
C GLY A 166 8.58 4.79 21.53
N GLU A 167 9.66 5.03 22.26
CA GLU A 167 9.65 5.20 23.72
C GLU A 167 8.71 6.33 24.15
N GLU A 168 8.83 7.51 23.53
CA GLU A 168 7.94 8.66 23.77
C GLU A 168 6.46 8.29 23.53
N LEU A 169 6.18 7.64 22.40
CA LEU A 169 4.84 7.18 22.05
C LEU A 169 4.29 6.16 23.05
N LEU A 170 5.12 5.22 23.50
CA LEU A 170 4.75 4.21 24.49
C LEU A 170 4.46 4.81 25.86
N LEU A 171 5.23 5.81 26.29
CA LEU A 171 4.96 6.53 27.55
C LEU A 171 3.62 7.25 27.50
N ALA A 172 3.34 7.96 26.40
CA ALA A 172 2.06 8.64 26.20
C ALA A 172 0.88 7.65 26.17
N TRP A 173 1.01 6.57 25.39
CA TRP A 173 0.03 5.49 25.35
C TRP A 173 -0.20 4.85 26.72
N SER A 174 0.87 4.51 27.43
CA SER A 174 0.78 3.87 28.74
C SER A 174 0.09 4.76 29.78
N THR A 175 0.20 6.07 29.64
CA THR A 175 -0.53 7.03 30.48
C THR A 175 -2.03 6.98 30.20
N ASP A 176 -2.42 6.97 28.91
CA ASP A 176 -3.83 6.91 28.50
C ASP A 176 -4.48 5.57 28.92
N GLU A 177 -3.75 4.46 28.84
CA GLU A 177 -4.24 3.12 29.21
C GLU A 177 -4.06 2.76 30.70
N GLN A 178 -3.54 3.67 31.53
CA GLN A 178 -3.27 3.44 32.96
C GLN A 178 -2.30 2.26 33.21
N LEU A 179 -1.28 2.14 32.36
CA LEU A 179 -0.22 1.13 32.40
C LEU A 179 1.15 1.76 32.73
N PRO A 180 1.31 2.50 33.84
CA PRO A 180 2.58 3.15 34.15
C PRO A 180 3.70 2.13 34.34
N GLY A 181 4.93 2.59 34.13
CA GLY A 181 6.13 1.76 34.29
C GLY A 181 6.36 0.73 33.18
N LEU A 182 5.76 0.93 32.00
CA LEU A 182 5.93 0.03 30.85
C LEU A 182 7.39 -0.17 30.44
N LEU A 183 8.20 0.89 30.55
CA LEU A 183 9.62 0.89 30.18
C LEU A 183 10.55 0.66 31.38
N ASP A 184 10.02 0.41 32.57
CA ASP A 184 10.84 0.24 33.77
C ASP A 184 11.77 -1.00 33.66
N GLU A 185 12.92 -0.88 34.33
CA GLU A 185 13.82 -2.00 34.59
C GLU A 185 13.23 -2.99 35.61
N ASP A 186 13.97 -4.03 35.94
CA ASP A 186 13.44 -5.17 36.70
C ASP A 186 13.04 -4.82 38.14
N ASN A 187 12.00 -5.49 38.65
CA ASN A 187 11.40 -5.36 39.99
C ASN A 187 10.49 -4.15 40.27
N SER A 188 10.08 -3.34 39.28
CA SER A 188 9.25 -2.13 39.58
C SER A 188 7.82 -2.41 40.04
N GLY A 189 7.31 -3.65 39.94
CA GLY A 189 5.94 -4.02 40.32
C GLY A 189 4.83 -3.27 39.55
N ALA A 190 5.20 -2.38 38.63
CA ALA A 190 4.30 -1.45 37.97
C ALA A 190 3.35 -2.17 37.00
N PRO A 191 2.09 -1.73 36.88
CA PRO A 191 1.09 -2.38 36.00
C PRO A 191 1.55 -2.54 34.55
N GLY A 192 2.20 -1.52 33.96
CA GLY A 192 2.70 -1.58 32.59
C GLY A 192 3.78 -2.63 32.41
N LYS A 193 4.74 -2.70 33.35
CA LYS A 193 5.79 -3.73 33.34
C LYS A 193 5.17 -5.13 33.42
N GLN A 194 4.26 -5.36 34.35
CA GLN A 194 3.60 -6.66 34.50
C GLN A 194 2.85 -7.07 33.22
N TRP A 195 2.20 -6.11 32.55
CA TRP A 195 1.50 -6.31 31.30
C TRP A 195 2.46 -6.74 30.18
N VAL A 196 3.56 -6.00 29.95
CA VAL A 196 4.51 -6.33 28.87
C VAL A 196 5.27 -7.62 29.15
N ASP A 197 5.65 -7.88 30.41
CA ASP A 197 6.33 -9.12 30.81
C ASP A 197 5.43 -10.33 30.59
N ARG A 198 4.13 -10.20 30.91
CA ARG A 198 3.15 -11.24 30.63
C ARG A 198 3.12 -11.55 29.14
N PHE A 199 2.86 -10.56 28.28
CA PHE A 199 2.72 -10.85 26.84
C PHE A 199 4.04 -11.22 26.15
N SER A 200 5.18 -10.83 26.71
CA SER A 200 6.50 -11.34 26.31
C SER A 200 6.63 -12.83 26.63
N ARG A 201 6.28 -13.27 27.85
CA ARG A 201 6.27 -14.70 28.20
C ARG A 201 5.29 -15.50 27.35
N GLU A 202 4.12 -14.96 27.07
CA GLU A 202 3.10 -15.62 26.23
C GLU A 202 3.58 -15.77 24.78
N THR A 203 4.23 -14.74 24.24
CA THR A 203 4.86 -14.79 22.92
C THR A 203 5.96 -15.84 22.88
N ALA A 204 6.85 -15.85 23.87
CA ALA A 204 7.93 -16.83 23.97
C ALA A 204 7.41 -18.26 24.12
N ALA A 205 6.37 -18.49 24.93
CA ALA A 205 5.74 -19.79 25.11
C ALA A 205 5.06 -20.28 23.83
N HIS A 206 4.40 -19.38 23.09
CA HIS A 206 3.82 -19.69 21.79
C HIS A 206 4.90 -20.15 20.79
N LEU A 207 6.03 -19.46 20.73
CA LEU A 207 7.12 -19.79 19.81
C LEU A 207 7.86 -21.07 20.19
N ALA A 208 8.22 -21.23 21.47
CA ALA A 208 9.05 -22.34 21.91
C ALA A 208 8.26 -23.65 22.07
N LYS A 209 7.00 -23.57 22.50
CA LYS A 209 6.20 -24.74 22.90
C LYS A 209 4.93 -24.93 22.07
N GLY A 210 4.71 -24.09 21.05
CA GLY A 210 3.46 -24.08 20.29
C GLY A 210 2.23 -23.78 21.15
N GLN A 211 2.41 -23.21 22.35
CA GLN A 211 1.32 -23.00 23.29
C GLN A 211 0.35 -21.96 22.73
N TRP A 212 -0.85 -22.42 22.38
CA TRP A 212 -1.97 -21.58 22.02
C TRP A 212 -2.96 -21.56 23.18
N ARG A 213 -3.37 -20.36 23.60
CA ARG A 213 -4.27 -20.21 24.74
C ARG A 213 -5.69 -20.58 24.35
N SER A 214 -6.40 -21.22 25.29
CA SER A 214 -7.79 -21.62 25.10
C SER A 214 -8.69 -20.40 24.85
N PRO A 215 -9.88 -20.59 24.23
CA PRO A 215 -10.81 -19.49 24.00
C PRO A 215 -11.14 -18.68 25.26
N GLY A 216 -11.26 -19.35 26.41
CA GLY A 216 -11.63 -18.74 27.69
C GLY A 216 -10.52 -17.96 28.40
N TRP A 217 -9.29 -17.93 27.88
CA TRP A 217 -8.18 -17.23 28.53
C TRP A 217 -8.44 -15.73 28.65
N SER A 218 -8.35 -15.19 29.88
CA SER A 218 -8.62 -13.77 30.16
C SER A 218 -7.67 -12.83 29.42
N GLY A 219 -6.44 -13.30 29.14
CA GLY A 219 -5.41 -12.53 28.43
C GLY A 219 -5.83 -12.06 27.04
N TRP A 220 -6.82 -12.70 26.40
CA TRP A 220 -7.35 -12.19 25.13
C TRP A 220 -8.04 -10.84 25.26
N ARG A 221 -8.69 -10.55 26.38
CA ARG A 221 -9.30 -9.23 26.62
C ARG A 221 -8.24 -8.23 27.06
N GLU A 222 -7.39 -8.64 28.00
CA GLU A 222 -6.31 -7.82 28.54
C GLU A 222 -5.29 -7.38 27.48
N LEU A 223 -5.10 -8.14 26.40
CA LEU A 223 -4.29 -7.75 25.25
C LEU A 223 -5.04 -6.81 24.30
N ALA A 224 -6.31 -7.12 24.03
CA ALA A 224 -7.08 -6.43 23.01
C ALA A 224 -7.52 -5.03 23.43
N GLU A 225 -7.89 -4.83 24.70
CA GLU A 225 -8.45 -3.55 25.19
C GLU A 225 -7.42 -2.41 25.08
N PRO A 226 -6.19 -2.51 25.64
CA PRO A 226 -5.21 -1.43 25.57
C PRO A 226 -4.66 -1.16 24.16
N LEU A 227 -4.71 -2.16 23.27
CA LEU A 227 -4.22 -2.06 21.89
C LEU A 227 -5.35 -1.95 20.86
N ARG A 228 -6.54 -1.60 21.30
CA ARG A 228 -7.72 -1.56 20.45
C ARG A 228 -7.51 -0.60 19.27
N PRO A 229 -7.52 -1.06 17.99
CA PRO A 229 -7.11 -0.23 16.86
C PRO A 229 -7.93 1.04 16.63
N ASP A 230 -9.20 1.06 17.03
CA ASP A 230 -10.14 2.18 16.84
C ASP A 230 -10.21 3.12 18.04
N HIS A 231 -9.32 2.95 19.01
CA HIS A 231 -9.26 3.77 20.21
C HIS A 231 -7.86 4.35 20.38
N ILE A 232 -7.71 5.65 20.10
CA ILE A 232 -6.48 6.41 20.31
C ILE A 232 -6.69 7.32 21.52
N GLY A 233 -5.76 7.24 22.47
CA GLY A 233 -5.77 8.06 23.68
C GLY A 233 -5.41 9.51 23.39
N ARG A 234 -5.66 10.41 24.36
CA ARG A 234 -5.43 11.85 24.15
C ARG A 234 -3.94 12.20 24.08
N GLN A 235 -3.13 11.62 24.97
CA GLN A 235 -1.69 11.88 24.97
C GLN A 235 -1.02 11.19 23.79
N GLU A 236 -1.41 9.95 23.53
CA GLU A 236 -0.94 9.20 22.36
C GLU A 236 -1.26 9.94 21.06
N GLY A 237 -2.51 10.38 20.87
CA GLY A 237 -2.91 11.10 19.66
C GLY A 237 -2.13 12.39 19.45
N ARG A 238 -1.77 13.09 20.53
CA ARG A 238 -0.90 14.28 20.48
C ARG A 238 0.50 13.91 19.99
N VAL A 239 1.13 12.87 20.56
CA VAL A 239 2.46 12.42 20.12
C VAL A 239 2.41 11.96 18.67
N LEU A 240 1.45 11.13 18.28
CA LEU A 240 1.29 10.69 16.89
C LEU A 240 1.17 11.87 15.92
N ARG A 241 0.38 12.90 16.27
CA ARG A 241 0.27 14.11 15.45
C ARG A 241 1.61 14.84 15.34
N GLN A 242 2.31 15.04 16.45
CA GLN A 242 3.62 15.69 16.45
C GLN A 242 4.64 14.93 15.60
N LEU A 243 4.65 13.58 15.68
CA LEU A 243 5.52 12.74 14.85
C LEU A 243 5.21 12.91 13.36
N LEU A 244 3.93 12.86 12.98
CA LEU A 244 3.50 13.05 11.59
C LEU A 244 3.93 14.42 11.06
N ASP A 245 3.92 15.45 11.89
CA ASP A 245 4.26 16.83 11.53
C ASP A 245 5.77 17.13 11.42
N ARG A 246 6.65 16.18 11.80
CA ARG A 246 8.12 16.38 11.70
C ARG A 246 8.62 16.52 10.27
N ASP A 247 7.90 15.95 9.32
CA ASP A 247 8.20 16.13 7.90
C ASP A 247 7.40 17.33 7.37
N PRO A 248 8.05 18.39 6.87
CA PRO A 248 7.36 19.63 6.52
C PRO A 248 6.38 19.46 5.36
N ILE A 249 6.70 18.62 4.38
CA ILE A 249 5.82 18.36 3.23
C ILE A 249 4.58 17.57 3.68
N ARG A 250 4.79 16.50 4.46
CA ARG A 250 3.69 15.71 5.02
C ARG A 250 2.80 16.57 5.91
N ALA A 251 3.40 17.37 6.81
CA ALA A 251 2.67 18.26 7.71
C ALA A 251 1.77 19.21 6.92
N ARG A 252 2.33 19.83 5.88
CA ARG A 252 1.61 20.76 5.00
C ARG A 252 0.49 20.09 4.22
N CYS A 253 0.73 18.90 3.64
CA CYS A 253 -0.31 18.11 3.00
C CYS A 253 -1.46 17.79 3.97
N LEU A 254 -1.14 17.33 5.19
CA LEU A 254 -2.15 17.02 6.21
C LEU A 254 -2.94 18.26 6.65
N GLU A 255 -2.28 19.42 6.78
CA GLU A 255 -2.94 20.71 7.04
C GLU A 255 -3.95 21.05 5.92
N LEU A 256 -3.52 20.98 4.65
CA LEU A 256 -4.36 21.26 3.49
C LEU A 256 -5.57 20.31 3.40
N LEU A 257 -5.39 19.03 3.75
CA LEU A 257 -6.48 18.05 3.80
C LEU A 257 -7.47 18.30 4.94
N CYS A 258 -7.07 18.97 6.02
CA CYS A 258 -7.98 19.38 7.09
C CYS A 258 -8.83 20.60 6.71
N ALA A 259 -8.53 21.31 5.62
CA ALA A 259 -9.31 22.47 5.20
C ALA A 259 -10.76 22.09 4.87
N PRO A 260 -11.77 22.90 5.24
CA PRO A 260 -13.18 22.58 4.99
C PRO A 260 -13.50 22.29 3.52
N GLN A 261 -12.88 23.03 2.59
CA GLN A 261 -12.99 22.81 1.15
C GLN A 261 -12.50 21.41 0.75
N ALA A 262 -11.34 20.98 1.25
CA ALA A 262 -10.77 19.67 0.94
C ALA A 262 -11.64 18.53 1.46
N VAL A 263 -12.15 18.65 2.69
CA VAL A 263 -13.08 17.69 3.29
C VAL A 263 -14.37 17.59 2.47
N ALA A 264 -14.91 18.72 2.01
CA ALA A 264 -16.12 18.75 1.18
C ALA A 264 -15.90 18.05 -0.17
N VAL A 265 -14.78 18.33 -0.85
CA VAL A 265 -14.41 17.68 -2.12
C VAL A 265 -14.22 16.17 -1.92
N TYR A 266 -13.54 15.76 -0.85
CA TYR A 266 -13.33 14.35 -0.55
C TYR A 266 -14.66 13.59 -0.36
N ARG A 267 -15.60 14.17 0.41
CA ARG A 267 -16.93 13.57 0.64
C ARG A 267 -17.74 13.49 -0.66
N ALA A 268 -17.70 14.53 -1.49
CA ALA A 268 -18.38 14.55 -2.79
C ALA A 268 -17.80 13.55 -3.80
N ALA A 269 -16.54 13.14 -3.62
CA ALA A 269 -15.86 12.14 -4.44
C ALA A 269 -16.10 10.69 -3.98
N GLY A 270 -16.95 10.46 -2.97
CA GLY A 270 -17.21 9.16 -2.33
C GLY A 270 -17.47 7.99 -3.27
N ASP A 271 -18.20 8.23 -4.36
CA ASP A 271 -18.67 7.18 -5.27
C ASP A 271 -17.67 6.81 -6.38
N GLY A 272 -16.59 7.58 -6.55
CA GLY A 272 -15.63 7.42 -7.65
C GLY A 272 -14.50 6.42 -7.40
N GLY A 273 -14.43 5.82 -6.21
CA GLY A 273 -13.30 4.99 -5.78
C GLY A 273 -12.07 5.81 -5.36
N ARG A 274 -11.03 5.12 -4.88
CA ARG A 274 -9.86 5.77 -4.22
C ARG A 274 -9.08 6.68 -5.17
N SER A 275 -8.78 6.22 -6.38
CA SER A 275 -7.97 6.97 -7.33
C SER A 275 -8.68 8.25 -7.81
N GLU A 276 -10.01 8.23 -7.92
CA GLU A 276 -10.79 9.44 -8.25
C GLU A 276 -10.85 10.41 -7.05
N GLN A 277 -10.94 9.88 -5.82
CA GLN A 277 -10.82 10.71 -4.62
C GLN A 277 -9.45 11.41 -4.55
N ASP A 278 -8.37 10.69 -4.82
CA ASP A 278 -7.01 11.26 -4.93
C ASP A 278 -7.01 12.40 -5.96
N ARG A 279 -7.44 12.11 -7.19
CA ARG A 279 -7.45 13.08 -8.30
C ARG A 279 -8.23 14.35 -7.94
N LYS A 280 -9.48 14.21 -7.50
CA LYS A 280 -10.36 15.35 -7.19
C LYS A 280 -9.80 16.19 -6.06
N VAL A 281 -9.40 15.57 -4.95
CA VAL A 281 -8.88 16.34 -3.82
C VAL A 281 -7.58 17.05 -4.19
N LEU A 282 -6.64 16.37 -4.86
CA LEU A 282 -5.37 16.99 -5.24
C LEU A 282 -5.59 18.17 -6.21
N LEU A 283 -6.43 18.02 -7.23
CA LEU A 283 -6.60 19.04 -8.27
C LEU A 283 -7.61 20.14 -7.92
N GLU A 284 -8.69 19.81 -7.21
CA GLU A 284 -9.82 20.73 -6.97
C GLU A 284 -9.78 21.37 -5.58
N ALA A 285 -9.00 20.82 -4.64
CA ALA A 285 -8.89 21.36 -3.29
C ALA A 285 -7.47 21.74 -2.88
N VAL A 286 -6.50 20.84 -3.05
CA VAL A 286 -5.12 21.08 -2.59
C VAL A 286 -4.41 22.06 -3.51
N LEU A 287 -4.34 21.78 -4.81
CA LEU A 287 -3.62 22.61 -5.79
C LEU A 287 -4.08 24.09 -5.78
N PRO A 288 -5.38 24.43 -5.72
CA PRO A 288 -5.83 25.82 -5.67
C PRO A 288 -5.53 26.53 -4.35
N ALA A 289 -5.26 25.79 -3.27
CA ALA A 289 -4.98 26.33 -1.94
C ALA A 289 -3.47 26.60 -1.69
N LEU A 290 -2.62 26.26 -2.64
CA LEU A 290 -1.17 26.42 -2.53
C LEU A 290 -0.74 27.89 -2.70
N SER A 291 0.13 28.35 -1.80
CA SER A 291 0.76 29.66 -1.84
C SER A 291 2.20 29.53 -2.35
N VAL A 292 2.36 29.10 -3.61
CA VAL A 292 3.65 28.70 -4.22
C VAL A 292 4.73 29.79 -4.21
N ASN A 293 4.34 31.07 -4.18
CA ASN A 293 5.27 32.19 -4.11
C ASN A 293 5.77 32.45 -2.68
N GLU A 294 5.08 31.94 -1.67
CA GLU A 294 5.30 32.27 -0.26
C GLU A 294 5.91 31.11 0.53
N ARG A 295 5.62 29.85 0.15
CA ARG A 295 6.06 28.66 0.88
C ARG A 295 6.83 27.71 -0.02
N GLU A 296 7.96 27.20 0.46
CA GLU A 296 8.77 26.23 -0.29
C GLU A 296 8.04 24.89 -0.43
N GLU A 297 7.38 24.45 0.65
CA GLU A 297 6.59 23.22 0.69
C GLU A 297 5.49 23.23 -0.37
N ASP A 298 4.83 24.38 -0.56
CA ASP A 298 3.76 24.52 -1.55
C ASP A 298 4.29 24.41 -2.98
N ARG A 299 5.55 24.77 -3.26
CA ARG A 299 6.18 24.57 -4.58
C ARG A 299 6.44 23.08 -4.84
N VAL A 300 6.92 22.37 -3.82
CA VAL A 300 7.14 20.92 -3.89
C VAL A 300 5.81 20.20 -4.16
N ILE A 301 4.76 20.56 -3.41
CA ILE A 301 3.42 19.99 -3.56
C ILE A 301 2.81 20.34 -4.92
N ASP A 302 2.91 21.58 -5.40
CA ASP A 302 2.41 21.99 -6.72
C ASP A 302 3.04 21.16 -7.85
N LEU A 303 4.37 21.07 -7.88
CA LEU A 303 5.08 20.31 -8.91
C LEU A 303 4.70 18.83 -8.84
N THR A 304 4.64 18.27 -7.63
CA THR A 304 4.34 16.85 -7.43
C THR A 304 2.91 16.49 -7.85
N ILE A 305 1.91 17.33 -7.53
CA ILE A 305 0.52 17.09 -7.95
C ILE A 305 0.40 17.18 -9.48
N ARG A 306 1.08 18.13 -10.12
CA ARG A 306 1.07 18.26 -11.57
C ARG A 306 1.77 17.08 -12.24
N LEU A 307 2.89 16.61 -11.66
CA LEU A 307 3.57 15.40 -12.12
C LEU A 307 2.66 14.18 -12.00
N ALA A 308 1.94 14.01 -10.87
CA ALA A 308 0.96 12.96 -10.69
C ALA A 308 -0.11 12.98 -11.80
N ASP A 309 -0.76 14.14 -12.05
CA ASP A 309 -1.81 14.24 -13.08
C ASP A 309 -1.29 13.97 -14.49
N ALA A 310 -0.12 14.54 -14.85
CA ALA A 310 0.48 14.32 -16.16
C ALA A 310 0.92 12.86 -16.35
N TYR A 311 1.50 12.25 -15.31
CA TYR A 311 1.91 10.86 -15.32
C TYR A 311 0.72 9.92 -15.47
N GLU A 312 -0.33 10.09 -14.67
CA GLU A 312 -1.53 9.26 -14.73
C GLU A 312 -2.24 9.37 -16.08
N ARG A 313 -2.27 10.56 -16.69
CA ARG A 313 -2.77 10.73 -18.07
C ARG A 313 -2.02 9.86 -19.07
N VAL A 314 -0.69 9.87 -19.02
CA VAL A 314 0.13 9.04 -19.91
C VAL A 314 -0.08 7.57 -19.61
N ALA A 315 0.01 7.17 -18.33
CA ALA A 315 -0.13 5.80 -17.89
C ALA A 315 -1.51 5.22 -18.28
N SER A 316 -2.59 5.95 -18.06
CA SER A 316 -3.95 5.49 -18.38
C SER A 316 -4.18 5.31 -19.88
N LEU A 317 -3.57 6.16 -20.71
CA LEU A 317 -3.67 6.06 -22.16
C LEU A 317 -2.89 4.86 -22.71
N LEU A 318 -1.69 4.61 -22.20
CA LEU A 318 -0.90 3.42 -22.54
C LEU A 318 -1.59 2.14 -22.05
N GLU A 319 -2.14 2.16 -20.84
CA GLU A 319 -2.93 1.05 -20.27
C GLU A 319 -4.20 0.79 -21.08
N THR A 320 -4.89 1.84 -21.54
CA THR A 320 -6.04 1.69 -22.46
C THR A 320 -5.60 0.96 -23.74
N ALA A 321 -4.50 1.38 -24.36
CA ALA A 321 -4.00 0.73 -25.57
C ALA A 321 -3.61 -0.74 -25.32
N PHE A 322 -2.97 -1.05 -24.20
CA PHE A 322 -2.64 -2.43 -23.82
C PHE A 322 -3.89 -3.28 -23.60
N ASN A 323 -4.87 -2.77 -22.85
CA ASN A 323 -6.14 -3.45 -22.61
C ASN A 323 -6.96 -3.63 -23.90
N SER A 324 -6.85 -2.71 -24.86
CA SER A 324 -7.41 -2.88 -26.20
C SER A 324 -6.79 -4.06 -26.96
N LEU A 325 -5.48 -4.31 -26.79
CA LEU A 325 -4.81 -5.49 -27.35
C LEU A 325 -5.29 -6.78 -26.66
N LEU A 326 -5.40 -6.79 -25.32
CA LEU A 326 -5.94 -7.94 -24.58
C LEU A 326 -7.37 -8.27 -25.00
N TRP A 327 -8.23 -7.25 -25.13
CA TRP A 327 -9.59 -7.40 -25.63
C TRP A 327 -9.62 -7.95 -27.06
N GLY A 328 -8.79 -7.39 -27.95
CA GLY A 328 -8.71 -7.81 -29.35
C GLY A 328 -8.26 -9.26 -29.52
N LEU A 329 -7.30 -9.71 -28.70
CA LEU A 329 -6.85 -11.10 -28.63
C LEU A 329 -7.95 -12.02 -28.08
N THR A 330 -8.61 -11.62 -26.99
CA THR A 330 -9.68 -12.39 -26.35
C THR A 330 -10.81 -12.69 -27.35
N ARG A 331 -11.22 -11.68 -28.13
CA ARG A 331 -12.26 -11.81 -29.17
C ARG A 331 -11.85 -12.69 -30.35
N ARG A 332 -10.55 -12.94 -30.54
CA ARG A 332 -9.98 -13.74 -31.64
C ARG A 332 -9.49 -15.12 -31.18
N GLY A 333 -10.01 -15.63 -30.06
CA GLY A 333 -9.61 -16.95 -29.55
C GLY A 333 -8.18 -16.98 -28.99
N GLY A 334 -7.65 -15.82 -28.56
CA GLY A 334 -6.34 -15.70 -27.92
C GLY A 334 -5.16 -15.49 -28.87
N GLN A 335 -5.38 -15.42 -30.19
CA GLN A 335 -4.29 -15.27 -31.16
C GLN A 335 -4.60 -14.33 -32.34
N ALA A 336 -3.70 -13.41 -32.65
CA ALA A 336 -3.83 -12.49 -33.79
C ALA A 336 -2.47 -11.98 -34.29
N ARG A 337 -2.39 -11.58 -35.56
CA ARG A 337 -1.26 -10.87 -36.14
C ARG A 337 -1.36 -9.37 -35.82
N PRO A 338 -0.24 -8.63 -35.69
CA PRO A 338 -0.24 -7.18 -35.45
C PRO A 338 -1.15 -6.39 -36.40
N VAL A 339 -1.06 -6.69 -37.70
CA VAL A 339 -1.86 -6.05 -38.76
C VAL A 339 -3.37 -6.24 -38.58
N GLU A 340 -3.81 -7.28 -37.87
CA GLU A 340 -5.24 -7.53 -37.60
C GLU A 340 -5.80 -6.59 -36.53
N PHE A 341 -4.97 -6.04 -35.63
CA PHE A 341 -5.37 -4.98 -34.70
C PHE A 341 -5.43 -3.63 -35.40
N GLU A 342 -4.47 -3.37 -36.28
CA GLU A 342 -4.48 -2.16 -37.11
C GLU A 342 -5.68 -2.12 -38.06
N ALA A 343 -6.11 -3.25 -38.60
CA ALA A 343 -7.29 -3.30 -39.47
C ALA A 343 -8.64 -3.37 -38.71
N ASP A 344 -8.63 -3.54 -37.39
CA ASP A 344 -9.84 -3.72 -36.59
C ASP A 344 -10.69 -2.44 -36.53
N LYS A 345 -11.91 -2.50 -37.06
CA LYS A 345 -12.85 -1.36 -37.12
C LYS A 345 -13.28 -0.85 -35.74
N GLN A 346 -13.26 -1.68 -34.70
CA GLN A 346 -13.62 -1.29 -33.33
C GLN A 346 -12.43 -0.70 -32.57
N LEU A 347 -11.21 -1.20 -32.83
CA LEU A 347 -10.00 -0.70 -32.16
C LEU A 347 -9.42 0.56 -32.81
N GLN A 348 -9.56 0.71 -34.13
CA GLN A 348 -9.03 1.87 -34.86
C GLN A 348 -9.47 3.24 -34.28
N PRO A 349 -10.75 3.48 -33.96
CA PRO A 349 -11.17 4.72 -33.31
C PRO A 349 -10.51 4.94 -31.94
N VAL A 350 -10.34 3.87 -31.17
CA VAL A 350 -9.70 3.91 -29.84
C VAL A 350 -8.24 4.29 -29.98
N PHE A 351 -7.46 3.58 -30.82
CA PHE A 351 -6.04 3.87 -31.01
C PHE A 351 -5.80 5.28 -31.56
N LYS A 352 -6.61 5.75 -32.51
CA LYS A 352 -6.52 7.13 -33.01
C LYS A 352 -6.79 8.17 -31.92
N SER A 353 -7.77 7.91 -31.05
CA SER A 353 -8.05 8.78 -29.91
C SER A 353 -6.90 8.78 -28.90
N VAL A 354 -6.34 7.61 -28.59
CA VAL A 354 -5.18 7.47 -27.70
C VAL A 354 -3.97 8.23 -28.26
N CYS A 355 -3.62 8.07 -29.54
CA CYS A 355 -2.50 8.77 -30.17
C CYS A 355 -2.65 10.30 -30.04
N ARG A 356 -3.85 10.83 -30.31
CA ARG A 356 -4.14 12.27 -30.22
C ARG A 356 -3.96 12.80 -28.79
N GLN A 357 -4.41 12.05 -27.79
CA GLN A 357 -4.31 12.45 -26.39
C GLN A 357 -2.88 12.30 -25.84
N LEU A 358 -2.15 11.25 -26.26
CA LEU A 358 -0.78 10.98 -25.82
C LEU A 358 0.19 12.09 -26.23
N ALA A 359 0.04 12.70 -27.41
CA ALA A 359 0.91 13.79 -27.85
C ALA A 359 0.94 14.94 -26.82
N GLY A 360 -0.23 15.42 -26.41
CA GLY A 360 -0.36 16.49 -25.43
C GLY A 360 0.04 16.05 -24.02
N ALA A 361 -0.36 14.85 -23.60
CA ALA A 361 -0.04 14.33 -22.26
C ALA A 361 1.47 14.10 -22.09
N GLY A 362 2.13 13.51 -23.09
CA GLY A 362 3.58 13.27 -23.08
C GLY A 362 4.39 14.55 -23.05
N GLN A 363 3.99 15.57 -23.84
CA GLN A 363 4.66 16.87 -23.80
C GLN A 363 4.47 17.58 -22.46
N ALA A 364 3.27 17.54 -21.89
CA ALA A 364 3.00 18.10 -20.58
C ALA A 364 3.87 17.45 -19.49
N LEU A 365 4.01 16.12 -19.53
CA LEU A 365 4.86 15.39 -18.59
C LEU A 365 6.33 15.80 -18.74
N ARG A 366 6.88 15.88 -19.97
CA ARG A 366 8.27 16.35 -20.18
C ARG A 366 8.52 17.74 -19.64
N ASN A 367 7.63 18.69 -19.92
CA ASN A 367 7.77 20.06 -19.43
C ASN A 367 7.82 20.13 -17.89
N LEU A 368 7.18 19.17 -17.20
CA LEU A 368 7.23 19.07 -15.74
C LEU A 368 8.52 18.37 -15.26
N ILE A 369 9.00 17.36 -15.98
CA ILE A 369 10.30 16.71 -15.70
C ILE A 369 11.43 17.73 -15.75
N ASP A 370 11.43 18.62 -16.76
CA ASP A 370 12.43 19.70 -16.90
C ASP A 370 12.48 20.66 -15.70
N ARG A 371 11.41 20.69 -14.88
CA ARG A 371 11.32 21.53 -13.67
C ARG A 371 11.80 20.81 -12.41
N ILE A 372 11.98 19.49 -12.43
CA ILE A 372 12.42 18.70 -11.26
C ILE A 372 13.76 19.19 -10.69
N PRO A 373 14.79 19.54 -11.49
CA PRO A 373 16.06 20.02 -10.94
C PRO A 373 15.95 21.28 -10.06
N ALA A 374 14.88 22.08 -10.23
CA ALA A 374 14.63 23.26 -9.40
C ALA A 374 13.94 22.93 -8.05
N VAL A 375 13.58 21.67 -7.82
CA VAL A 375 12.87 21.20 -6.62
C VAL A 375 13.52 19.90 -6.12
N PRO A 376 14.63 19.98 -5.36
CA PRO A 376 15.46 18.82 -4.97
C PRO A 376 14.69 17.70 -4.29
N GLN A 377 13.69 18.04 -3.45
CA GLN A 377 12.85 17.07 -2.73
C GLN A 377 12.12 16.10 -3.68
N VAL A 378 11.81 16.54 -4.90
CA VAL A 378 11.24 15.67 -5.95
C VAL A 378 12.35 14.85 -6.61
N GLY A 379 13.51 15.46 -6.87
CA GLY A 379 14.66 14.82 -7.50
C GLY A 379 15.31 13.71 -6.67
N ASP A 380 15.32 13.83 -5.34
CA ASP A 380 15.98 12.90 -4.41
C ASP A 380 15.39 11.48 -4.44
N LEU A 381 14.13 11.35 -4.85
CA LEU A 381 13.49 10.03 -5.06
C LEU A 381 13.82 9.40 -6.41
N ASN A 382 14.72 10.03 -7.17
CA ASN A 382 15.14 9.66 -8.52
C ASN A 382 13.96 9.30 -9.46
N PRO A 383 12.96 10.18 -9.64
CA PRO A 383 11.85 9.89 -10.53
C PRO A 383 12.18 10.18 -12.00
N ILE A 384 13.26 10.91 -12.31
CA ILE A 384 13.51 11.46 -13.65
C ILE A 384 13.60 10.37 -14.72
N GLU A 385 14.52 9.41 -14.58
CA GLU A 385 14.73 8.35 -15.59
C GLU A 385 13.45 7.57 -15.94
N PRO A 386 12.68 7.02 -14.98
CA PRO A 386 11.45 6.30 -15.33
C PRO A 386 10.35 7.20 -15.89
N LEU A 387 10.29 8.47 -15.47
CA LEU A 387 9.34 9.44 -16.03
C LEU A 387 9.70 9.84 -17.46
N ASP A 388 10.98 10.02 -17.75
CA ASP A 388 11.46 10.30 -19.10
C ASP A 388 11.21 9.13 -20.05
N ALA A 389 11.43 7.90 -19.58
CA ALA A 389 11.15 6.70 -20.36
C ALA A 389 9.68 6.61 -20.77
N ILE A 390 8.75 6.84 -19.83
CA ILE A 390 7.31 6.80 -20.17
C ILE A 390 6.88 7.99 -21.03
N ALA A 391 7.45 9.18 -20.82
CA ALA A 391 7.19 10.35 -21.64
C ALA A 391 7.70 10.18 -23.08
N PHE A 392 8.84 9.51 -23.25
CA PHE A 392 9.36 9.11 -24.56
C PHE A 392 8.43 8.13 -25.25
N HIS A 393 8.00 7.07 -24.56
CA HIS A 393 7.01 6.13 -25.11
C HIS A 393 5.70 6.82 -25.48
N ALA A 394 5.24 7.79 -24.70
CA ALA A 394 4.04 8.56 -25.03
C ALA A 394 4.19 9.31 -26.36
N GLN A 395 5.34 9.94 -26.60
CA GLN A 395 5.60 10.66 -27.85
C GLN A 395 5.72 9.72 -29.05
N THR A 396 6.49 8.65 -28.93
CA THR A 396 6.64 7.65 -30.00
C THR A 396 5.30 7.00 -30.33
N GLY A 397 4.54 6.60 -29.31
CA GLY A 397 3.21 6.02 -29.47
C GLY A 397 2.17 6.99 -30.02
N ALA A 398 2.39 8.30 -29.94
CA ALA A 398 1.47 9.30 -30.47
C ALA A 398 1.56 9.49 -31.99
N GLU A 399 2.62 8.99 -32.65
CA GLU A 399 2.85 9.18 -34.09
C GLU A 399 1.70 8.60 -34.94
N ASN A 400 1.30 7.36 -34.66
CA ASN A 400 0.21 6.66 -35.35
C ASN A 400 -0.14 5.34 -34.61
N PRO A 401 -1.30 4.71 -34.93
CA PRO A 401 -1.72 3.47 -34.28
C PRO A 401 -0.71 2.30 -34.35
N ALA A 402 0.05 2.15 -35.44
CA ALA A 402 1.02 1.07 -35.56
C ALA A 402 2.18 1.26 -34.56
N ARG A 403 2.69 2.50 -34.47
CA ARG A 403 3.71 2.88 -33.47
C ARG A 403 3.21 2.78 -32.04
N LEU A 404 1.95 3.12 -31.77
CA LEU A 404 1.34 2.91 -30.45
C LEU A 404 1.39 1.45 -30.03
N ILE A 405 0.94 0.55 -30.92
CA ILE A 405 0.88 -0.89 -30.69
C ILE A 405 2.30 -1.44 -30.43
N GLU A 406 3.27 -1.08 -31.27
CA GLU A 406 4.68 -1.47 -31.12
C GLU A 406 5.27 -0.96 -29.80
N THR A 407 5.03 0.31 -29.46
CA THR A 407 5.56 0.94 -28.25
C THR A 407 5.03 0.27 -26.99
N VAL A 408 3.73 0.01 -26.94
CA VAL A 408 3.08 -0.62 -25.77
C VAL A 408 3.59 -2.05 -25.56
N ILE A 409 3.74 -2.83 -26.63
CA ILE A 409 4.26 -4.20 -26.54
C ILE A 409 5.75 -4.23 -26.19
N THR A 410 6.54 -3.29 -26.71
CA THR A 410 7.96 -3.16 -26.36
C THR A 410 8.11 -2.82 -24.89
N ARG A 411 7.37 -1.81 -24.40
CA ARG A 411 7.36 -1.48 -22.97
C ARG A 411 6.92 -2.66 -22.11
N HIS A 412 5.86 -3.37 -22.51
CA HIS A 412 5.41 -4.56 -21.81
C HIS A 412 6.52 -5.61 -21.70
N ARG A 413 7.21 -5.91 -22.81
CA ARG A 413 8.35 -6.83 -22.83
C ARG A 413 9.43 -6.39 -21.85
N ASP A 414 9.89 -5.15 -21.97
CA ASP A 414 11.03 -4.65 -21.18
C ASP A 414 10.71 -4.69 -19.67
N VAL A 415 9.48 -4.32 -19.31
CA VAL A 415 9.01 -4.40 -17.92
C VAL A 415 8.96 -5.85 -17.44
N GLN A 416 8.36 -6.78 -18.19
CA GLN A 416 8.28 -8.18 -17.76
C GLN A 416 9.67 -8.83 -17.66
N VAL A 417 10.56 -8.54 -18.61
CA VAL A 417 11.96 -9.01 -18.60
C VAL A 417 12.69 -8.48 -17.36
N SER A 418 12.57 -7.20 -17.05
CA SER A 418 13.18 -6.62 -15.83
C SER A 418 12.66 -7.24 -14.53
N LYS A 419 11.41 -7.72 -14.54
CA LYS A 419 10.76 -8.42 -13.43
C LYS A 419 11.06 -9.93 -13.39
N GLY A 420 11.77 -10.47 -14.39
CA GLY A 420 12.00 -11.91 -14.54
C GLY A 420 10.72 -12.71 -14.79
N LYS A 421 9.68 -12.07 -15.36
CA LYS A 421 8.35 -12.66 -15.59
C LYS A 421 8.10 -12.95 -17.07
N GLY A 422 7.20 -13.89 -17.33
CA GLY A 422 6.69 -14.15 -18.68
C GLY A 422 5.82 -13.01 -19.19
N MET A 423 5.75 -12.84 -20.51
CA MET A 423 4.89 -11.83 -21.11
C MET A 423 3.42 -12.27 -21.03
N TRP A 424 2.51 -11.31 -20.93
CA TRP A 424 1.07 -11.57 -21.02
C TRP A 424 0.64 -11.80 -22.46
N ILE A 425 1.29 -11.08 -23.39
CA ILE A 425 1.15 -11.25 -24.83
C ILE A 425 2.50 -11.72 -25.35
N GLU A 426 2.60 -13.01 -25.69
CA GLU A 426 3.82 -13.60 -26.25
C GLU A 426 3.93 -13.23 -27.75
N PRO A 427 4.96 -12.47 -28.16
CA PRO A 427 5.14 -12.08 -29.55
C PRO A 427 5.68 -13.26 -30.40
N GLY A 428 5.20 -13.33 -31.64
CA GLY A 428 5.59 -14.31 -32.66
C GLY A 428 4.88 -14.00 -33.98
N ASP A 429 4.83 -14.95 -34.93
CA ASP A 429 4.07 -14.80 -36.18
C ASP A 429 2.60 -14.43 -35.93
N ARG A 430 2.05 -14.99 -34.85
CA ARG A 430 0.80 -14.56 -34.22
C ARG A 430 1.10 -14.27 -32.77
N TRP A 431 0.69 -13.11 -32.30
CA TRP A 431 0.71 -12.79 -30.88
C TRP A 431 -0.25 -13.71 -30.15
N THR A 432 0.19 -14.27 -29.04
CA THR A 432 -0.58 -15.22 -28.25
C THR A 432 -0.82 -14.65 -26.85
N LEU A 433 -2.09 -14.60 -26.46
CA LEU A 433 -2.51 -14.21 -25.12
C LEU A 433 -2.32 -15.37 -24.15
N MET A 434 -1.64 -15.12 -23.03
CA MET A 434 -1.52 -16.09 -21.97
C MET A 434 -2.88 -16.41 -21.34
N PRO A 435 -3.15 -17.68 -20.96
CA PRO A 435 -4.42 -18.07 -20.36
C PRO A 435 -4.78 -17.19 -19.15
N SER A 436 -6.07 -16.91 -18.96
CA SER A 436 -6.64 -16.10 -17.86
C SER A 436 -6.32 -14.60 -17.83
N LEU A 437 -5.56 -14.07 -18.79
CA LEU A 437 -5.22 -12.63 -18.88
C LEU A 437 -6.07 -11.86 -19.91
N GLY A 438 -7.16 -12.47 -20.40
CA GLY A 438 -8.04 -11.86 -21.38
C GLY A 438 -9.02 -10.86 -20.78
N LEU A 439 -9.48 -9.92 -21.60
CA LEU A 439 -10.49 -8.92 -21.24
C LEU A 439 -11.82 -9.24 -21.95
N ALA A 440 -12.80 -9.72 -21.18
CA ALA A 440 -14.08 -10.22 -21.69
C ALA A 440 -15.19 -9.15 -21.76
N SER A 441 -14.84 -7.87 -21.91
CA SER A 441 -15.83 -6.78 -22.00
C SER A 441 -16.60 -6.78 -23.33
N ASP A 442 -17.83 -6.26 -23.32
CA ASP A 442 -18.72 -6.19 -24.48
C ASP A 442 -18.15 -5.35 -25.63
N GLY A 443 -17.45 -4.27 -25.30
CA GLY A 443 -16.74 -3.41 -26.26
C GLY A 443 -15.28 -3.18 -25.84
N PRO A 444 -14.48 -2.57 -26.74
CA PRO A 444 -13.11 -2.23 -26.42
C PRO A 444 -13.06 -1.16 -25.31
N PRO A 445 -11.96 -1.12 -24.54
CA PRO A 445 -11.72 -0.06 -23.55
C PRO A 445 -11.90 1.33 -24.15
N GLN A 446 -12.53 2.22 -23.40
CA GLN A 446 -12.72 3.59 -23.81
C GLN A 446 -11.48 4.43 -23.44
N PRO A 447 -11.02 5.35 -24.31
CA PRO A 447 -9.85 6.19 -24.06
C PRO A 447 -10.20 7.35 -23.13
N LYS A 448 -10.56 7.00 -21.89
CA LYS A 448 -10.84 7.93 -20.79
C LYS A 448 -9.61 8.01 -19.89
N VAL A 449 -9.23 9.23 -19.53
CA VAL A 449 -8.20 9.46 -18.51
C VAL A 449 -8.79 9.17 -17.15
N THR A 450 -8.16 8.26 -16.42
CA THR A 450 -8.47 7.93 -15.03
C THR A 450 -7.17 7.72 -14.28
N TYR A 451 -7.12 8.07 -12.99
CA TYR A 451 -5.99 7.67 -12.15
C TYR A 451 -6.02 6.14 -11.98
N LEU A 452 -4.97 5.48 -12.45
CA LEU A 452 -4.70 4.07 -12.23
C LEU A 452 -4.14 3.83 -10.83
N HIS A 453 -3.32 4.76 -10.34
CA HIS A 453 -2.62 4.62 -9.06
C HIS A 453 -3.19 5.52 -7.98
N THR A 454 -2.89 5.19 -6.72
CA THR A 454 -3.30 5.97 -5.56
C THR A 454 -2.18 6.88 -5.07
N PHE A 455 -2.56 8.08 -4.62
CA PHE A 455 -1.66 9.10 -4.09
C PHE A 455 -1.88 9.36 -2.60
N ARG A 456 -2.47 8.37 -1.92
CA ARG A 456 -2.58 8.23 -0.45
C ARG A 456 -3.48 9.26 0.23
N VAL A 457 -4.28 10.03 -0.50
CA VAL A 457 -5.25 10.96 0.09
C VAL A 457 -6.28 10.23 0.96
N PRO A 458 -6.91 9.12 0.51
CA PRO A 458 -7.79 8.33 1.38
C PRO A 458 -7.10 7.78 2.62
N ASN A 459 -5.83 7.37 2.51
CA ASN A 459 -5.02 6.87 3.63
C ASN A 459 -4.76 7.98 4.65
N ALA A 460 -4.38 9.18 4.17
CA ALA A 460 -4.20 10.36 5.00
C ALA A 460 -5.50 10.77 5.70
N TYR A 461 -6.65 10.77 5.01
CA TYR A 461 -7.95 11.01 5.64
C TYR A 461 -8.31 9.96 6.70
N SER A 462 -7.92 8.70 6.50
CA SER A 462 -8.10 7.65 7.51
C SER A 462 -7.32 7.96 8.78
N PHE A 463 -6.07 8.45 8.64
CA PHE A 463 -5.26 8.90 9.77
C PHE A 463 -5.86 10.13 10.45
N LEU A 464 -6.20 11.17 9.69
CA LEU A 464 -6.80 12.39 10.21
C LEU A 464 -8.15 12.13 10.89
N GLY A 465 -8.95 11.21 10.36
CA GLY A 465 -10.23 10.82 10.94
C GLY A 465 -10.09 10.12 12.28
N GLU A 466 -9.15 9.17 12.40
CA GLU A 466 -8.89 8.45 13.67
C GLU A 466 -8.19 9.32 14.71
N LEU A 467 -7.42 10.32 14.29
CA LEU A 467 -6.85 11.34 15.19
C LEU A 467 -7.85 12.46 15.55
N GLY A 468 -9.07 12.44 15.01
CA GLY A 468 -10.11 13.44 15.30
C GLY A 468 -9.89 14.81 14.66
N LEU A 469 -9.11 14.89 13.57
CA LEU A 469 -8.66 16.13 12.94
C LEU A 469 -9.48 16.56 11.72
N SER A 470 -10.11 15.62 11.01
CA SER A 470 -10.87 15.93 9.79
C SER A 470 -12.38 15.71 9.91
N GLY A 471 -12.82 14.95 10.92
CA GLY A 471 -14.21 14.47 11.01
C GLY A 471 -14.64 13.62 9.81
N VAL A 472 -13.68 13.07 9.05
CA VAL A 472 -13.93 12.18 7.92
C VAL A 472 -13.86 10.73 8.40
N GLU A 473 -14.90 9.96 8.12
CA GLU A 473 -14.85 8.51 8.21
C GLU A 473 -14.69 7.93 6.80
N VAL A 474 -13.56 7.26 6.54
CA VAL A 474 -13.31 6.67 5.23
C VAL A 474 -14.10 5.36 5.13
N PRO A 475 -15.01 5.16 4.15
CA PRO A 475 -15.83 3.95 4.00
C PRO A 475 -15.02 2.70 3.60
N ASP A 476 -15.52 1.50 3.89
CA ASP A 476 -14.87 0.22 3.55
C ASP A 476 -15.02 -0.08 2.06
N GLY A 477 -14.30 0.67 1.24
CA GLY A 477 -14.16 0.41 -0.19
C GLY A 477 -12.99 -0.51 -0.49
N GLU A 478 -12.85 -1.64 0.23
CA GLU A 478 -12.12 -2.78 -0.34
C GLU A 478 -13.11 -3.59 -1.18
N THR A 479 -13.42 -3.05 -2.36
CA THR A 479 -13.95 -3.82 -3.50
C THR A 479 -12.92 -3.81 -4.59
#